data_AF-A0A101GG33-F1
#
_entry.id   AF-A0A101GG33-F1
#
_cell.length_a   1.000
_cell.length_b   1.000
_cell.length_c   1.000
_cell.angle_alpha   90.00
_cell.angle_beta   90.00
_cell.angle_gamma   90.00
#
_symmetry.space_group_name_H-M   'P 1'
#
loop_
_entity.id
_entity.type
_entity.pdbx_description
1 polymer ?
#
loop_
_entity_poly.entity_id
_entity_poly.type
_entity_poly.pdbx_seq_one_letter_code
_entity_poly.pdbx_strand_id
1 'polypeptide(L)'
;MTLVTRYPNNPILTKNDVPYEVATVHNAGVTKYGDEYIMLFRAHKLNGRSILGLARSKDGYHFKVEEKPFMVPATSGIFAEYEAFGVEDPRITCIDGEYLITYSAYSRHGVRIGLAKTTDWKTVERFSLITEADYR
;
A
#
# COMPACT_ATOMS: atom_id res chain seq x y z
N MET A 1 28.29 -5.18 18.77
CA MET A 1 27.63 -5.49 17.48
C MET A 1 26.27 -4.83 17.47
N THR A 2 25.90 -4.14 16.40
CA THR A 2 24.56 -3.54 16.24
C THR A 2 23.57 -4.63 15.82
N LEU A 3 22.45 -4.76 16.54
CA LEU A 3 21.39 -5.75 16.23
C LEU A 3 20.66 -5.41 14.92
N VAL A 4 20.61 -4.12 14.57
CA VAL A 4 20.01 -3.62 13.35
C VAL A 4 21.01 -2.69 12.66
N THR A 5 21.31 -3.00 11.41
CA THR A 5 22.19 -2.19 10.56
C THR A 5 21.33 -1.55 9.47
N ARG A 6 21.34 -0.22 9.39
CA ARG A 6 20.65 0.50 8.32
C ARG A 6 21.38 0.27 7.00
N TYR A 7 20.62 0.12 5.92
CA TYR A 7 21.20 0.11 4.58
C TYR A 7 21.90 1.46 4.32
N PRO A 8 23.19 1.47 3.90
CA PRO A 8 23.95 2.71 3.71
C PRO A 8 23.36 3.65 2.65
N ASN A 9 22.69 3.09 1.63
CA ASN A 9 22.12 3.86 0.53
C ASN A 9 20.62 4.16 0.72
N ASN A 10 20.17 4.28 1.97
CA ASN A 10 18.84 4.81 2.23
C ASN A 10 18.72 6.28 1.75
N PRO A 11 17.54 6.72 1.30
CA PRO A 11 16.29 5.98 1.17
C PRO A 11 16.26 5.03 -0.04
N ILE A 12 15.64 3.86 0.10
CA ILE A 12 15.49 2.86 -0.99
C ILE A 12 14.43 3.21 -2.02
N LEU A 13 13.57 4.20 -1.73
CA LEU A 13 12.55 4.69 -2.64
C LEU A 13 12.11 6.10 -2.20
N THR A 14 11.98 7.01 -3.15
CA THR A 14 11.58 8.41 -2.95
C THR A 14 10.45 8.80 -3.90
N LYS A 15 9.87 9.99 -3.71
CA LYS A 15 8.85 10.52 -4.65
C LYS A 15 9.37 10.70 -6.08
N ASN A 16 10.68 10.89 -6.26
CA ASN A 16 11.27 11.12 -7.58
C ASN A 16 11.36 9.83 -8.40
N ASP A 17 11.24 8.66 -7.74
CA ASP A 17 11.23 7.35 -8.38
C ASP A 17 9.81 6.94 -8.83
N VAL A 18 8.79 7.74 -8.47
CA VAL A 18 7.39 7.47 -8.79
C VAL A 18 7.01 8.16 -10.11
N PRO A 19 6.52 7.43 -11.12
CA PRO A 19 6.23 8.00 -12.45
C PRO A 19 4.94 8.82 -12.51
N TYR A 20 4.22 8.93 -11.40
CA TYR A 20 3.00 9.72 -11.25
C TYR A 20 3.13 10.70 -10.08
N GLU A 21 2.35 11.78 -10.14
CA GLU A 21 2.48 12.90 -9.23
C GLU A 21 2.09 12.55 -7.78
N VAL A 22 3.09 12.60 -6.89
CA VAL A 22 2.94 12.39 -5.45
C VAL A 22 3.79 13.37 -4.65
N ALA A 23 3.31 13.73 -3.47
CA ALA A 23 4.03 14.60 -2.54
C ALA A 23 5.05 13.83 -1.69
N THR A 24 4.77 12.57 -1.37
CA THR A 24 5.54 11.74 -0.42
C THR A 24 5.48 10.27 -0.77
N VAL A 25 6.43 9.48 -0.27
CA VAL A 25 6.35 8.02 -0.22
C VAL A 25 6.83 7.51 1.14
N HIS A 26 6.07 6.62 1.80
CA HIS A 26 6.36 6.10 3.14
C HIS A 26 5.48 4.88 3.51
N ASN A 27 5.59 4.39 4.74
CA ASN A 27 4.72 3.40 5.40
C ASN A 27 4.33 2.18 4.55
N ALA A 28 5.33 1.51 3.97
CA ALA A 28 5.09 0.39 3.06
C ALA A 28 4.88 -0.95 3.78
N GLY A 29 4.06 -1.81 3.16
CA GLY A 29 4.06 -3.25 3.38
C GLY A 29 4.92 -3.93 2.32
N VAL A 30 5.70 -4.95 2.69
CA VAL A 30 6.58 -5.68 1.77
C VAL A 30 6.37 -7.18 1.92
N THR A 31 6.33 -7.92 0.80
CA THR A 31 6.25 -9.38 0.77
C THR A 31 7.09 -9.96 -0.37
N LYS A 32 7.36 -11.27 -0.34
CA LYS A 32 7.87 -12.01 -1.51
C LYS A 32 6.73 -12.49 -2.42
N TYR A 33 6.98 -12.46 -3.71
CA TYR A 33 6.14 -13.05 -4.76
C TYR A 33 7.05 -13.73 -5.78
N GLY A 34 7.10 -15.06 -5.79
CA GLY A 34 8.09 -15.80 -6.56
C GLY A 34 9.52 -15.43 -6.16
N ASP A 35 10.31 -14.95 -7.13
CA ASP A 35 11.71 -14.54 -6.99
C ASP A 35 11.90 -13.02 -6.81
N GLU A 36 10.82 -12.28 -6.58
CA GLU A 36 10.84 -10.83 -6.36
C GLU A 36 10.21 -10.41 -5.03
N TYR A 37 10.54 -9.19 -4.61
CA TYR A 37 9.91 -8.45 -3.52
C TYR A 37 8.89 -7.50 -4.10
N ILE A 38 7.69 -7.53 -3.51
CA ILE A 38 6.63 -6.57 -3.75
C ILE A 38 6.62 -5.58 -2.59
N MET A 39 6.74 -4.29 -2.91
CA MET A 39 6.50 -3.20 -1.98
C MET A 39 5.20 -2.50 -2.34
N LEU A 40 4.24 -2.49 -1.42
CA LEU A 40 3.06 -1.66 -1.49
C LEU A 40 3.28 -0.47 -0.55
N PHE A 41 3.51 0.71 -1.11
CA PHE A 41 3.85 1.91 -0.35
C PHE A 41 2.69 2.91 -0.30
N ARG A 42 2.59 3.66 0.79
CA ARG A 42 1.68 4.81 0.88
C ARG A 42 2.31 6.00 0.18
N ALA A 43 1.51 6.71 -0.59
CA ALA A 43 1.86 8.01 -1.12
C ALA A 43 0.70 9.00 -0.94
N HIS A 44 1.02 10.27 -0.70
CA HIS A 44 0.04 11.35 -0.73
C HIS A 44 0.01 11.95 -2.13
N LYS A 45 -1.18 12.14 -2.68
CA LYS A 45 -1.39 13.06 -3.80
C LYS A 45 -1.15 14.50 -3.35
N LEU A 46 -1.03 15.45 -4.29
CA LEU A 46 -0.85 16.86 -3.95
C LEU A 46 -2.00 17.46 -3.13
N ASN A 47 -3.20 16.86 -3.19
CA ASN A 47 -4.35 17.26 -2.38
C ASN A 47 -4.39 16.58 -0.99
N GLY A 48 -3.31 15.92 -0.57
CA GLY A 48 -3.18 15.26 0.73
C GLY A 48 -3.85 13.89 0.83
N ARG A 49 -4.61 13.44 -0.17
CA ARG A 49 -5.25 12.11 -0.14
C ARG A 49 -4.24 10.99 -0.34
N SER A 50 -4.35 9.94 0.48
CA SER A 50 -3.47 8.77 0.41
C SER A 50 -3.91 7.79 -0.68
N ILE A 51 -2.93 7.26 -1.40
CA ILE A 51 -3.04 6.17 -2.38
C ILE A 51 -1.95 5.14 -2.10
N LEU A 52 -2.11 3.93 -2.65
CA LEU A 52 -1.10 2.88 -2.55
C LEU A 52 -0.43 2.65 -3.90
N GLY A 53 0.89 2.82 -3.96
CA GLY A 53 1.71 2.50 -5.12
C GLY A 53 2.37 1.13 -4.97
N LEU A 54 2.59 0.44 -6.09
CA LEU A 54 3.30 -0.84 -6.12
C LEU A 54 4.69 -0.65 -6.73
N ALA A 55 5.69 -1.27 -6.11
CA ALA A 55 7.04 -1.37 -6.65
C ALA A 55 7.58 -2.80 -6.53
N ARG A 56 8.46 -3.17 -7.46
CA ARG A 56 9.07 -4.50 -7.54
C ARG A 56 10.58 -4.41 -7.42
N SER A 57 11.19 -5.40 -6.78
CA SER A 57 12.64 -5.51 -6.63
C SER A 57 13.09 -6.96 -6.65
N LYS A 58 14.26 -7.25 -7.21
CA LYS A 58 14.90 -8.58 -7.13
C LYS A 58 15.80 -8.74 -5.90
N ASP A 59 16.29 -7.63 -5.33
CA ASP A 59 17.27 -7.64 -4.24
C ASP A 59 16.73 -7.07 -2.92
N GLY A 60 15.56 -6.42 -2.94
CA GLY A 60 14.95 -5.80 -1.76
C GLY A 60 15.53 -4.42 -1.42
N TYR A 61 16.38 -3.85 -2.28
CA TYR A 61 17.00 -2.53 -2.10
C TYR A 61 16.74 -1.58 -3.26
N HIS A 62 16.70 -2.08 -4.50
CA HIS A 62 16.45 -1.28 -5.70
C HIS A 62 15.06 -1.61 -6.24
N PHE A 63 14.13 -0.66 -6.12
CA PHE A 63 12.73 -0.83 -6.47
C PHE A 63 12.38 -0.09 -7.76
N LYS A 64 11.63 -0.74 -8.65
CA LYS A 64 10.98 -0.12 -9.80
C LYS A 64 9.50 0.06 -9.51
N VAL A 65 9.02 1.30 -9.53
CA VAL A 65 7.61 1.64 -9.32
C VAL A 65 6.80 1.37 -10.58
N GLU A 66 5.59 0.85 -10.42
CA GLU A 66 4.64 0.68 -11.52
C GLU A 66 4.13 2.02 -12.05
N GLU A 67 3.72 2.07 -13.32
CA GLU A 67 3.25 3.31 -13.98
C GLU A 67 1.99 3.91 -13.37
N LYS A 68 1.22 3.11 -12.61
CA LYS A 68 -0.05 3.53 -11.99
C LYS A 68 -0.11 3.09 -10.53
N PRO A 69 -0.83 3.84 -9.67
CA PRO A 69 -1.13 3.40 -8.32
C PRO A 69 -1.87 2.04 -8.35
N PHE A 70 -1.55 1.17 -7.40
CA PHE A 70 -2.19 -0.13 -7.26
C PHE A 70 -3.58 -0.03 -6.62
N MET A 71 -3.72 0.86 -5.61
CA MET A 71 -5.01 1.18 -5.03
C MET A 71 -5.18 2.68 -4.90
N VAL A 72 -6.31 3.16 -5.38
CA VAL A 72 -6.87 4.50 -5.10
C VAL A 72 -8.25 4.30 -4.47
N PRO A 73 -8.81 5.28 -3.74
CA PRO A 73 -10.16 5.17 -3.18
C PRO A 73 -11.18 4.63 -4.19
N ALA A 74 -12.02 3.70 -3.76
CA ALA A 74 -13.09 3.16 -4.58
C ALA A 74 -14.04 4.27 -5.06
N THR A 75 -14.64 4.07 -6.23
CA THR A 75 -15.57 5.03 -6.85
C THR A 75 -17.03 4.62 -6.72
N SER A 76 -17.32 3.40 -6.27
CA SER A 76 -18.67 2.90 -6.04
C SER A 76 -18.73 1.92 -4.85
N GLY A 77 -19.96 1.65 -4.38
CA GLY A 77 -20.23 0.73 -3.28
C GLY A 77 -19.77 1.24 -1.92
N ILE A 78 -19.83 0.35 -0.92
CA ILE A 78 -19.54 0.69 0.49
C ILE A 78 -18.10 1.20 0.68
N PHE A 79 -17.15 0.68 -0.08
CA PHE A 79 -15.76 1.13 0.00
C PHE A 79 -15.56 2.56 -0.48
N ALA A 80 -16.37 3.05 -1.43
CA ALA A 80 -16.28 4.44 -1.87
C ALA A 80 -16.66 5.43 -0.75
N GLU A 81 -17.55 5.01 0.14
CA GLU A 81 -17.91 5.78 1.33
C GLU A 81 -16.76 5.79 2.35
N TYR A 82 -16.21 4.62 2.68
CA TYR A 82 -15.22 4.49 3.75
C TYR A 82 -13.78 4.82 3.34
N GLU A 83 -13.45 4.89 2.06
CA GLU A 83 -12.12 5.27 1.56
C GLU A 83 -12.06 6.71 1.03
N ALA A 84 -13.14 7.49 1.16
CA ALA A 84 -13.30 8.78 0.49
C ALA A 84 -12.16 9.79 0.72
N PHE A 85 -11.42 9.66 1.83
CA PHE A 85 -10.27 10.51 2.16
C PHE A 85 -8.91 9.84 1.92
N GLY A 86 -8.87 8.53 1.74
CA GLY A 86 -7.66 7.81 1.36
C GLY A 86 -7.67 6.33 1.71
N VAL A 87 -6.71 5.63 1.10
CA VAL A 87 -6.29 4.28 1.47
C VAL A 87 -4.85 4.35 1.97
N GLU A 88 -4.58 3.82 3.16
CA GLU A 88 -3.34 4.13 3.88
C GLU A 88 -2.68 2.92 4.53
N ASP A 89 -1.37 3.05 4.75
CA ASP A 89 -0.52 2.18 5.56
C ASP A 89 -0.81 0.67 5.37
N PRO A 90 -0.54 0.12 4.18
CA PRO A 90 -0.83 -1.27 3.90
C PRO A 90 0.09 -2.22 4.68
N ARG A 91 -0.45 -3.38 5.03
CA ARG A 91 0.31 -4.55 5.48
C ARG A 91 -0.15 -5.75 4.68
N ILE A 92 0.79 -6.65 4.42
CA ILE A 92 0.59 -7.78 3.50
C ILE A 92 0.88 -9.06 4.26
N THR A 93 0.03 -10.07 4.10
CA THR A 93 0.29 -11.44 4.56
C THR A 93 -0.15 -12.42 3.49
N CYS A 94 0.72 -13.36 3.14
CA CYS A 94 0.37 -14.44 2.22
C CYS A 94 -0.20 -15.62 3.02
N ILE A 95 -1.43 -16.03 2.70
CA ILE A 95 -2.11 -17.17 3.32
C ILE A 95 -2.75 -17.98 2.19
N ASP A 96 -2.46 -19.28 2.14
CA ASP A 96 -3.03 -20.23 1.17
C ASP A 96 -2.91 -19.79 -0.31
N GLY A 97 -1.83 -19.09 -0.65
CA GLY A 97 -1.56 -18.60 -2.00
C GLY A 97 -2.25 -17.29 -2.37
N GLU A 98 -3.03 -16.69 -1.45
CA GLU A 98 -3.59 -15.35 -1.60
C GLU A 98 -2.79 -14.34 -0.77
N TYR A 99 -2.58 -13.15 -1.35
CA TYR A 99 -1.98 -12.02 -0.63
C TYR A 99 -3.08 -11.16 -0.05
N LEU A 100 -3.26 -11.27 1.26
CA LEU A 100 -4.18 -10.45 2.04
C LEU A 100 -3.53 -9.12 2.38
N ILE A 101 -4.23 -8.04 2.09
CA ILE A 101 -3.78 -6.66 2.26
C ILE A 101 -4.72 -5.98 3.25
N THR A 102 -4.24 -5.73 4.46
CA THR A 102 -4.94 -4.85 5.40
C THR A 102 -4.50 -3.41 5.19
N TYR A 103 -5.43 -2.47 5.19
CA TYR A 103 -5.15 -1.04 5.00
C TYR A 103 -6.14 -0.19 5.80
N SER A 104 -5.74 1.04 6.11
CA SER A 104 -6.64 2.05 6.68
C SER A 104 -7.52 2.62 5.58
N ALA A 105 -8.84 2.40 5.67
CA ALA A 105 -9.84 3.11 4.89
C ALA A 105 -10.27 4.36 5.67
N TYR A 106 -9.93 5.54 5.15
CA TYR A 106 -10.22 6.80 5.82
C TYR A 106 -11.37 7.56 5.14
N SER A 107 -12.32 8.03 5.95
CA SER A 107 -13.47 8.81 5.50
C SER A 107 -13.98 9.77 6.58
N ARG A 108 -15.13 10.41 6.30
CA ARG A 108 -15.88 11.21 7.29
C ARG A 108 -16.31 10.41 8.53
N HIS A 109 -16.32 9.08 8.44
CA HIS A 109 -16.69 8.18 9.55
C HIS A 109 -15.50 7.83 10.45
N GLY A 110 -14.34 8.46 10.25
CA GLY A 110 -13.09 8.07 10.90
C GLY A 110 -12.33 7.02 10.09
N VAL A 111 -11.49 6.24 10.77
CA VAL A 111 -10.66 5.19 10.13
C VAL A 111 -11.20 3.81 10.45
N ARG A 112 -11.31 2.96 9.44
CA ARG A 112 -11.68 1.54 9.56
C ARG A 112 -10.64 0.69 8.83
N ILE A 113 -10.41 -0.55 9.27
CA ILE A 113 -9.49 -1.44 8.56
C ILE A 113 -10.25 -2.12 7.42
N GLY A 114 -9.78 -1.89 6.20
CA GLY A 114 -10.17 -2.64 5.01
C GLY A 114 -9.27 -3.85 4.83
N LEU A 115 -9.84 -4.91 4.27
CA LEU A 115 -9.16 -6.12 3.81
C LEU A 115 -9.37 -6.22 2.30
N ALA A 116 -8.28 -6.17 1.55
CA ALA A 116 -8.24 -6.45 0.13
C ALA A 116 -7.40 -7.72 -0.12
N LYS A 117 -7.52 -8.30 -1.31
CA LYS A 117 -6.73 -9.46 -1.70
C LYS A 117 -6.32 -9.44 -3.17
N THR A 118 -5.23 -10.12 -3.46
CA THR A 118 -4.71 -10.34 -4.82
C THR A 118 -3.95 -11.67 -4.87
N THR A 119 -3.88 -12.28 -6.05
CA THR A 119 -3.02 -13.44 -6.32
C THR A 119 -1.91 -13.13 -7.32
N ASP A 120 -2.01 -12.01 -8.05
CA ASP A 120 -1.18 -11.71 -9.21
C ASP A 120 -0.47 -10.35 -9.17
N TRP A 121 -0.79 -9.51 -8.17
CA TRP A 121 -0.28 -8.13 -8.05
C TRP A 121 -0.57 -7.25 -9.27
N LYS A 122 -1.63 -7.58 -10.01
CA LYS A 122 -2.17 -6.79 -11.14
C LYS A 122 -3.60 -6.38 -10.86
N THR A 123 -4.39 -7.27 -10.26
CA THR A 123 -5.77 -7.03 -9.87
C THR A 123 -5.90 -7.03 -8.36
N VAL A 124 -6.84 -6.26 -7.83
CA VAL A 124 -7.12 -6.20 -6.40
C VAL A 124 -8.61 -6.24 -6.16
N GLU A 125 -9.03 -7.17 -5.32
CA GLU A 125 -10.39 -7.28 -4.83
C GLU A 125 -10.47 -6.64 -3.43
N ARG A 126 -11.41 -5.73 -3.23
CA ARG A 126 -11.76 -5.28 -1.87
C ARG A 126 -12.72 -6.29 -1.27
N PHE A 127 -12.28 -7.00 -0.23
CA PHE A 127 -12.94 -8.18 0.28
C PHE A 127 -13.87 -7.86 1.46
N SER A 128 -13.41 -7.10 2.45
CA SER A 128 -14.22 -6.76 3.63
C SER A 128 -13.74 -5.51 4.37
N LEU A 129 -14.61 -4.89 5.17
CA LEU A 129 -14.24 -3.91 6.21
C LEU A 129 -14.26 -4.64 7.56
N ILE A 130 -13.08 -4.94 8.12
CA ILE A 130 -12.91 -5.98 9.15
C ILE A 130 -12.90 -5.49 10.60
N THR A 131 -12.92 -4.18 10.82
CA THR A 131 -13.15 -3.56 12.14
C THR A 131 -14.43 -2.76 12.10
N GLU A 132 -14.85 -2.10 13.19
CA GLU A 132 -15.78 -0.97 13.13
C GLU A 132 -15.03 0.34 12.82
N ALA A 133 -15.78 1.42 12.55
CA ALA A 133 -15.18 2.72 12.26
C ALA A 133 -14.67 3.42 13.53
N ASP A 134 -13.49 4.05 13.41
CA ASP A 134 -12.78 4.83 14.43
C ASP A 134 -12.41 4.06 15.72
N TYR A 135 -12.06 2.77 15.58
CA TYR A 135 -11.41 1.98 16.63
C TYR A 135 -9.90 2.27 16.70
N ARG A 136 -9.55 3.51 17.04
CA ARG A 136 -8.15 3.91 17.31
C ARG A 136 -7.77 3.75 18.77
#